data_AF-A0A2N5FKN9-F1
#
_entry.id   AF-A0A2N5FKN9-F1
#
_cell.length_a   1.000
_cell.length_b   1.000
_cell.length_c   1.000
_cell.angle_alpha   90.00
_cell.angle_beta   90.00
_cell.angle_gamma   90.00
#
_symmetry.space_group_name_H-M   'P 1'
#
loop_
_entity.id
_entity.type
_entity.pdbx_description
1 polymer ?
#
loop_
_entity_poly.entity_id
_entity_poly.type
_entity_poly.pdbx_seq_one_letter_code
_entity_poly.pdbx_strand_id
1 'polypeptide(L)'
;MKKMMFTLITGLMAVVLAACGGNEESKEAKNEDKAKTAETDQQKEQQKKMEEMQKKLEEQQVDEKKTVAIVNDKEIVGSDYNSVLQSTQGQMQQMGQDPSSKEAAEQVKKQTIDSLVGQTLLLQEADKKGYKASDEDIKKQLDETKKQFKTEKEFESALKKSGMDMKTLETQIADDIKFRQYVEKEIPADKVTDEEIQKAYDQYAEQGKTTGQEVPKLEEVKPQIEQSLQQQKQQEKLAQQVEELKKNAKIEIKI
;
A
#
# COMPACT_ATOMS: atom_id res chain seq x y z
N MET A 1 -3.49 -23.54 21.72
CA MET A 1 -3.28 -22.53 22.78
C MET A 1 -1.89 -22.69 23.38
N LYS A 2 -0.97 -21.76 23.11
CA LYS A 2 0.19 -21.49 23.98
C LYS A 2 0.60 -20.04 23.71
N LYS A 3 0.16 -19.14 24.59
CA LYS A 3 0.42 -17.69 24.53
C LYS A 3 1.84 -17.47 25.02
N MET A 4 2.74 -16.97 24.17
CA MET A 4 4.01 -16.41 24.60
C MET A 4 3.82 -14.93 24.88
N MET A 5 4.11 -14.59 26.13
CA MET A 5 3.91 -13.31 26.78
C MET A 5 5.19 -12.50 26.56
N PHE A 6 5.18 -11.56 25.61
CA PHE A 6 6.28 -10.60 25.46
C PHE A 6 6.07 -9.46 26.46
N THR A 7 6.83 -9.52 27.55
CA THR A 7 6.92 -8.49 28.58
C THR A 7 7.60 -7.23 28.04
N LEU A 8 6.86 -6.12 28.07
CA LEU A 8 7.33 -4.74 27.94
C LEU A 8 8.40 -4.44 29.00
N ILE A 9 9.63 -4.14 28.57
CA ILE A 9 10.62 -3.46 29.42
C ILE A 9 10.54 -1.96 29.09
N THR A 10 9.67 -1.29 29.84
CA THR A 10 9.71 0.17 30.03
C THR A 10 10.97 0.53 30.81
N GLY A 11 11.97 1.09 30.14
CA GLY A 11 13.19 1.63 30.74
C GLY A 11 13.27 3.13 30.53
N LEU A 12 12.62 3.89 31.41
CA LEU A 12 12.77 5.34 31.55
C LEU A 12 14.15 5.62 32.17
N MET A 13 15.15 5.97 31.36
CA MET A 13 16.45 6.44 31.86
C MET A 13 16.57 7.96 31.68
N ALA A 14 16.06 8.70 32.65
CA ALA A 14 16.45 10.07 32.89
C ALA A 14 17.75 10.05 33.70
N VAL A 15 18.90 10.29 33.05
CA VAL A 15 20.17 10.49 33.75
C VAL A 15 20.37 11.99 33.97
N VAL A 16 20.09 12.40 35.21
CA VAL A 16 20.43 13.73 35.75
C VAL A 16 21.93 13.75 36.03
N LEU A 17 22.64 14.70 35.42
CA LEU A 17 24.03 15.02 35.73
C LEU A 17 24.08 15.90 37.00
N ALA A 18 24.82 15.45 38.01
CA ALA A 18 25.76 16.23 38.83
C ALA A 18 26.01 15.56 40.19
N ALA A 19 27.26 15.20 40.50
CA ALA A 19 27.96 15.62 41.72
C ALA A 19 29.36 14.98 41.82
N CYS A 20 30.32 15.81 42.22
CA CYS A 20 31.76 15.65 42.35
C CYS A 20 32.30 14.43 43.13
N GLY A 21 33.54 14.05 42.80
CA GLY A 21 34.57 13.86 43.84
C GLY A 21 35.71 12.90 43.50
N GLY A 22 36.91 13.44 43.22
CA GLY A 22 38.18 12.76 43.55
C GLY A 22 39.14 12.43 42.41
N ASN A 23 39.92 13.42 41.97
CA ASN A 23 41.38 13.38 41.76
C ASN A 23 42.02 12.14 41.07
N GLU A 24 42.30 12.24 39.77
CA GLU A 24 43.61 11.85 39.18
C GLU A 24 43.77 12.42 37.76
N GLU A 25 44.90 13.10 37.54
CA GLU A 25 45.27 13.74 36.27
C GLU A 25 45.50 12.70 35.17
N SER A 26 44.74 12.78 34.08
CA SER A 26 45.27 12.43 32.76
C SER A 26 44.63 13.32 31.69
N LYS A 27 45.51 13.91 30.89
CA LYS A 27 45.21 14.85 29.80
C LYS A 27 44.51 14.10 28.67
N GLU A 28 43.28 14.48 28.33
CA GLU A 28 42.74 14.45 26.96
C GLU A 28 41.41 15.22 26.85
N ALA A 29 41.44 16.52 27.18
CA ALA A 29 40.40 17.43 26.73
C ALA A 29 40.60 17.72 25.24
N LYS A 30 39.84 17.02 24.37
CA LYS A 30 39.35 17.46 23.05
C LYS A 30 38.79 16.29 22.21
N ASN A 31 37.72 15.61 22.63
CA ASN A 31 36.93 14.83 21.65
C ASN A 31 35.48 14.45 22.01
N GLU A 32 34.90 14.95 23.09
CA GLU A 32 33.50 14.61 23.43
C GLU A 32 32.45 15.62 22.90
N ASP A 33 32.86 16.83 22.51
CA ASP A 33 31.95 17.88 22.05
C ASP A 33 31.60 17.77 20.55
N LYS A 34 32.43 17.06 19.77
CA LYS A 34 32.18 16.81 18.34
C LYS A 34 31.18 15.69 18.08
N ALA A 35 31.08 14.70 18.96
CA ALA A 35 30.18 13.55 18.77
C ALA A 35 28.71 13.89 19.03
N LYS A 36 28.40 14.62 20.12
CA LYS A 36 27.03 15.09 20.42
C LYS A 36 26.51 16.15 19.44
N THR A 37 27.39 17.01 18.94
CA THR A 37 27.04 18.03 17.94
C THR A 37 26.81 17.41 16.55
N ALA A 38 27.62 16.40 16.17
CA ALA A 38 27.46 15.68 14.90
C ALA A 38 26.18 14.81 14.84
N GLU A 39 25.77 14.16 15.94
CA GLU A 39 24.48 13.45 16.01
C GLU A 39 23.28 14.41 15.86
N THR A 40 23.39 15.61 16.44
CA THR A 40 22.35 16.65 16.35
C THR A 40 22.26 17.24 14.93
N ASP A 41 23.39 17.38 14.23
CA ASP A 41 23.44 17.91 12.87
C ASP A 41 22.98 16.88 11.82
N GLN A 42 23.33 15.60 11.99
CA GLN A 42 22.83 14.51 11.13
C GLN A 42 21.31 14.31 11.27
N GLN A 43 20.76 14.38 12.49
CA GLN A 43 19.32 14.31 12.71
C GLN A 43 18.58 15.50 12.06
N LYS A 44 19.12 16.71 12.16
CA LYS A 44 18.54 17.90 11.49
C LYS A 44 18.60 17.81 9.97
N GLU A 45 19.68 17.28 9.41
CA GLU A 45 19.82 17.09 7.97
C GLU A 45 18.84 16.02 7.45
N GLN A 46 18.68 14.93 8.20
CA GLN A 46 17.73 13.87 7.87
C GLN A 46 16.28 14.35 7.98
N GLN A 47 15.95 15.16 8.99
CA GLN A 47 14.63 15.77 9.13
C GLN A 47 14.32 16.72 7.96
N LYS A 48 15.27 17.59 7.57
CA LYS A 48 15.10 18.47 6.41
C LYS A 48 14.89 17.69 5.11
N LYS A 49 15.61 16.59 4.90
CA LYS A 49 15.42 15.72 3.74
C LYS A 49 14.04 15.08 3.73
N MET A 50 13.53 14.66 4.88
CA MET A 50 12.18 14.10 4.99
C MET A 50 11.09 15.17 4.72
N GLU A 51 11.26 16.38 5.24
CA GLU A 51 10.35 17.51 4.97
C GLU A 51 10.36 17.91 3.49
N GLU A 52 11.54 17.98 2.86
CA GLU A 52 11.68 18.27 1.44
C GLU A 52 11.05 17.17 0.58
N MET A 53 11.27 15.89 0.93
CA MET A 53 10.63 14.76 0.26
C MET A 53 9.11 14.84 0.39
N GLN A 54 8.58 15.04 1.60
CA GLN A 54 7.14 15.15 1.84
C GLN A 54 6.52 16.27 0.99
N LYS A 55 7.16 17.44 0.93
CA LYS A 55 6.71 18.54 0.09
C LYS A 55 6.68 18.17 -1.39
N LYS A 56 7.71 17.48 -1.90
CA LYS A 56 7.75 17.01 -3.29
C LYS A 56 6.66 15.97 -3.59
N LEU A 57 6.27 15.15 -2.62
CA LEU A 57 5.16 14.20 -2.77
C LEU A 57 3.80 14.91 -2.80
N GLU A 58 3.63 15.94 -1.98
CA GLU A 58 2.43 16.79 -1.98
C GLU A 58 2.30 17.58 -3.29
N GLU A 59 3.41 18.04 -3.87
CA GLU A 59 3.44 18.72 -5.17
C GLU A 59 2.97 17.82 -6.34
N GLN A 60 2.96 16.49 -6.18
CA GLN A 60 2.43 15.54 -7.18
C GLN A 60 0.90 15.43 -7.16
N GLN A 61 0.24 15.96 -6.12
CA GLN A 61 -1.21 15.94 -6.01
C GLN A 61 -1.88 16.88 -7.02
N VAL A 62 -3.13 16.58 -7.35
CA VAL A 62 -3.97 17.37 -8.24
C VAL A 62 -5.11 18.00 -7.43
N ASP A 63 -5.56 19.20 -7.80
CA ASP A 63 -6.75 19.81 -7.20
C ASP A 63 -7.92 18.82 -7.20
N GLU A 64 -8.58 18.65 -6.05
CA GLU A 64 -9.55 17.58 -5.81
C GLU A 64 -10.69 17.54 -6.83
N LYS A 65 -11.07 18.71 -7.39
CA LYS A 65 -12.20 18.85 -8.32
C LYS A 65 -11.76 18.89 -9.78
N LYS A 66 -10.46 18.98 -10.05
CA LYS A 66 -9.95 19.00 -11.41
C LYS A 66 -10.13 17.63 -12.04
N THR A 67 -10.68 17.62 -13.26
CA THR A 67 -10.73 16.41 -14.07
C THR A 67 -9.32 15.95 -14.43
N VAL A 68 -9.01 14.71 -14.06
CA VAL A 68 -7.72 14.04 -14.25
C VAL A 68 -7.72 13.19 -15.51
N ALA A 69 -8.81 12.47 -15.73
CA ALA A 69 -9.02 11.67 -16.93
C ALA A 69 -10.52 11.51 -17.21
N ILE A 70 -10.85 11.18 -18.45
CA ILE A 70 -12.21 10.81 -18.86
C ILE A 70 -12.14 9.42 -19.49
N VAL A 71 -12.94 8.48 -18.97
CA VAL A 71 -13.01 7.10 -19.45
C VAL A 71 -14.43 6.82 -19.91
N ASN A 72 -14.61 6.75 -21.22
CA ASN A 72 -15.89 6.81 -21.90
C ASN A 72 -16.62 8.10 -21.49
N ASP A 73 -17.67 7.99 -20.68
CA ASP A 73 -18.45 9.14 -20.17
C ASP A 73 -18.21 9.40 -18.67
N LYS A 74 -17.32 8.66 -18.02
CA LYS A 74 -17.01 8.83 -16.59
C LYS A 74 -15.77 9.69 -16.41
N GLU A 75 -15.94 10.81 -15.69
CA GLU A 75 -14.82 11.64 -15.24
C GLU A 75 -14.15 11.02 -14.01
N ILE A 76 -12.81 11.05 -14.01
CA ILE A 76 -11.96 10.76 -12.85
C ILE A 76 -11.43 12.11 -12.37
N VAL A 77 -11.64 12.44 -11.10
CA VAL A 77 -11.28 13.74 -10.51
C VAL A 77 -10.01 13.64 -9.64
N GLY A 78 -9.46 14.79 -9.25
CA GLY A 78 -8.26 14.87 -8.43
C GLY A 78 -8.37 14.15 -7.09
N SER A 79 -9.55 14.09 -6.46
CA SER A 79 -9.72 13.35 -5.20
C SER A 79 -9.49 11.84 -5.36
N ASP A 80 -9.95 11.25 -6.47
CA ASP A 80 -9.74 9.83 -6.79
C ASP A 80 -8.25 9.58 -7.08
N TYR A 81 -7.66 10.48 -7.88
CA TYR A 81 -6.24 10.44 -8.22
C TYR A 81 -5.35 10.53 -6.98
N ASN A 82 -5.57 11.51 -6.11
CA ASN A 82 -4.75 11.72 -4.92
C ASN A 82 -4.81 10.54 -3.95
N SER A 83 -5.97 9.90 -3.83
CA SER A 83 -6.15 8.72 -2.97
C SER A 83 -5.30 7.54 -3.44
N VAL A 84 -5.30 7.26 -4.75
CA VAL A 84 -4.48 6.19 -5.35
C VAL A 84 -3.00 6.59 -5.40
N LEU A 85 -2.70 7.86 -5.65
CA LEU A 85 -1.35 8.42 -5.65
C LEU A 85 -0.65 8.17 -4.31
N GLN A 86 -1.31 8.54 -3.19
CA GLN A 86 -0.75 8.35 -1.85
C GLN A 86 -0.44 6.88 -1.55
N SER A 87 -1.35 5.98 -1.96
CA SER A 87 -1.16 4.54 -1.79
C SER A 87 0.03 4.03 -2.61
N THR A 88 0.18 4.52 -3.85
CA THR A 88 1.29 4.17 -4.75
C THR A 88 2.63 4.67 -4.22
N GLN A 89 2.68 5.93 -3.75
CA GLN A 89 3.87 6.52 -3.12
C GLN A 89 4.28 5.74 -1.86
N GLY A 90 3.32 5.40 -1.00
CA GLY A 90 3.57 4.62 0.23
C GLY A 90 4.12 3.23 -0.06
N GLN A 91 3.61 2.55 -1.09
CA GLN A 91 4.13 1.25 -1.51
C GLN A 91 5.58 1.36 -2.01
N MET A 92 5.92 2.39 -2.78
CA MET A 92 7.31 2.61 -3.22
C MET A 92 8.26 2.85 -2.04
N GLN A 93 7.84 3.65 -1.05
CA GLN A 93 8.63 3.89 0.16
C GLN A 93 8.86 2.60 0.96
N GLN A 94 7.85 1.71 1.06
CA GLN A 94 7.99 0.41 1.71
C GLN A 94 8.98 -0.51 0.97
N MET A 95 9.11 -0.37 -0.34
CA MET A 95 10.13 -1.06 -1.14
C MET A 95 11.51 -0.38 -1.09
N GLY A 96 11.68 0.68 -0.27
CA GLY A 96 12.93 1.43 -0.14
C GLY A 96 13.22 2.35 -1.33
N GLN A 97 12.22 2.65 -2.16
CA GLN A 97 12.35 3.55 -3.31
C GLN A 97 11.93 4.97 -2.92
N ASP A 98 12.52 5.97 -3.57
CA ASP A 98 12.16 7.38 -3.40
C ASP A 98 11.16 7.82 -4.49
N PRO A 99 9.86 7.94 -4.18
CA PRO A 99 8.85 8.38 -5.14
C PRO A 99 8.92 9.87 -5.50
N SER A 100 9.79 10.65 -4.83
CA SER A 100 9.92 12.09 -5.07
C SER A 100 10.93 12.46 -6.16
N SER A 101 11.74 11.49 -6.61
CA SER A 101 12.64 11.70 -7.75
C SER A 101 11.83 11.92 -9.03
N LYS A 102 12.37 12.68 -9.99
CA LYS A 102 11.64 13.06 -11.22
C LYS A 102 11.17 11.84 -12.02
N GLU A 103 12.03 10.84 -12.18
CA GLU A 103 11.70 9.61 -12.91
C GLU A 103 10.63 8.79 -12.16
N ALA A 104 10.78 8.66 -10.84
CA ALA A 104 9.80 7.96 -10.02
C ALA A 104 8.45 8.68 -10.02
N ALA A 105 8.41 10.01 -9.96
CA ALA A 105 7.19 10.79 -9.99
C ALA A 105 6.38 10.56 -11.28
N GLU A 106 7.05 10.53 -12.44
CA GLU A 106 6.39 10.20 -13.72
C GLU A 106 5.88 8.76 -13.75
N GLN A 107 6.66 7.82 -13.21
CA GLN A 107 6.23 6.42 -13.09
C GLN A 107 4.99 6.28 -12.19
N VAL A 108 5.02 6.92 -11.02
CA VAL A 108 3.92 6.95 -10.05
C VAL A 108 2.68 7.55 -10.68
N LYS A 109 2.80 8.69 -11.36
CA LYS A 109 1.70 9.33 -12.09
C LYS A 109 1.10 8.37 -13.11
N LYS A 110 1.93 7.75 -13.95
CA LYS A 110 1.48 6.79 -14.96
C LYS A 110 0.77 5.59 -14.33
N GLN A 111 1.36 4.98 -13.30
CA GLN A 111 0.79 3.84 -12.59
C GLN A 111 -0.55 4.20 -11.93
N THR A 112 -0.66 5.38 -11.35
CA THR A 112 -1.88 5.89 -10.72
C THR A 112 -3.00 6.04 -11.76
N ILE A 113 -2.71 6.68 -12.90
CA ILE A 113 -3.67 6.84 -14.01
C ILE A 113 -4.07 5.49 -14.60
N ASP A 114 -3.11 4.62 -14.89
CA ASP A 114 -3.37 3.30 -15.48
C ASP A 114 -4.26 2.46 -14.56
N SER A 115 -4.03 2.53 -13.24
CA SER A 115 -4.83 1.85 -12.22
C SER A 115 -6.27 2.38 -12.19
N LEU A 116 -6.46 3.70 -12.13
CA LEU A 116 -7.78 4.33 -12.11
C LEU A 116 -8.58 4.07 -13.39
N VAL A 117 -7.91 4.12 -14.54
CA VAL A 117 -8.53 3.81 -15.83
C VAL A 117 -8.94 2.34 -15.86
N GLY A 118 -8.04 1.43 -15.47
CA GLY A 118 -8.32 -0.01 -15.42
C GLY A 118 -9.50 -0.33 -14.51
N GLN A 119 -9.50 0.18 -13.27
CA GLN A 119 -10.59 0.00 -12.32
C GLN A 119 -11.90 0.57 -12.85
N THR A 120 -11.87 1.75 -13.48
CA THR A 120 -13.06 2.38 -14.06
C THR A 120 -13.67 1.52 -15.17
N LEU A 121 -12.83 0.98 -16.06
CA LEU A 121 -13.30 0.10 -17.14
C LEU A 121 -13.90 -1.20 -16.61
N LEU A 122 -13.27 -1.79 -15.60
CA LEU A 122 -13.77 -3.00 -14.96
C LEU A 122 -15.13 -2.76 -14.28
N LEU A 123 -15.30 -1.63 -13.59
CA LEU A 123 -16.59 -1.25 -12.98
C LEU A 123 -17.66 -0.98 -14.04
N GLN A 124 -17.32 -0.31 -15.15
CA GLN A 124 -18.25 -0.09 -16.26
C GLN A 124 -18.71 -1.41 -16.89
N GLU A 125 -17.80 -2.37 -17.08
CA GLU A 125 -18.15 -3.69 -17.59
C GLU A 125 -18.99 -4.49 -16.57
N ALA A 126 -18.68 -4.38 -15.28
CA ALA A 126 -19.49 -4.96 -14.22
C ALA A 126 -20.93 -4.39 -14.21
N ASP A 127 -21.07 -3.07 -14.33
CA ASP A 127 -22.38 -2.41 -14.43
C ASP A 127 -23.15 -2.86 -15.67
N LYS A 128 -22.47 -2.96 -16.82
CA LYS A 128 -23.05 -3.45 -18.08
C LYS A 128 -23.54 -4.89 -17.99
N LYS A 129 -22.85 -5.74 -17.23
CA LYS A 129 -23.26 -7.13 -16.94
C LYS A 129 -24.28 -7.24 -15.81
N GLY A 130 -24.65 -6.12 -15.18
CA GLY A 130 -25.70 -6.07 -14.15
C GLY A 130 -25.24 -6.42 -12.75
N TYR A 131 -23.93 -6.44 -12.47
CA TYR A 131 -23.41 -6.61 -11.12
C TYR A 131 -23.73 -5.38 -10.27
N LYS A 132 -24.26 -5.59 -9.06
CA LYS A 132 -24.64 -4.54 -8.12
C LYS A 132 -24.45 -5.01 -6.69
N ALA A 133 -23.96 -4.11 -5.84
CA ALA A 133 -23.97 -4.32 -4.40
C ALA A 133 -25.39 -4.12 -3.86
N SER A 134 -25.84 -5.01 -2.98
CA SER A 134 -27.08 -4.81 -2.23
C SER A 134 -26.84 -3.91 -1.02
N ASP A 135 -27.87 -3.21 -0.55
CA ASP A 135 -27.78 -2.39 0.66
C ASP A 135 -27.37 -3.22 1.89
N GLU A 136 -27.77 -4.49 1.92
CA GLU A 136 -27.38 -5.43 2.97
C GLU A 136 -25.89 -5.76 2.92
N ASP A 137 -25.33 -6.02 1.73
CA ASP A 137 -23.90 -6.27 1.56
C ASP A 137 -23.06 -5.04 1.93
N ILE A 138 -23.50 -3.85 1.52
CA ILE A 138 -22.84 -2.58 1.85
C ILE A 138 -22.83 -2.38 3.36
N LYS A 139 -23.98 -2.54 4.02
CA LYS A 139 -24.09 -2.40 5.48
C LYS A 139 -23.23 -3.43 6.20
N LYS A 140 -23.24 -4.68 5.76
CA LYS A 140 -22.42 -5.74 6.34
C LYS A 140 -20.93 -5.41 6.25
N GLN A 141 -20.46 -4.99 5.07
CA GLN A 141 -19.06 -4.63 4.86
C GLN A 141 -18.68 -3.38 5.68
N LEU A 142 -19.58 -2.39 5.78
CA LEU A 142 -19.38 -1.21 6.60
C LEU A 142 -19.25 -1.58 8.09
N ASP A 143 -20.12 -2.46 8.60
CA ASP A 143 -20.06 -2.95 9.97
C ASP A 143 -18.76 -3.74 10.24
N GLU A 144 -18.27 -4.50 9.25
CA GLU A 144 -16.96 -5.17 9.32
C GLU A 144 -15.80 -4.18 9.38
N THR A 145 -15.83 -3.12 8.58
CA THR A 145 -14.83 -2.05 8.61
C THR A 145 -14.84 -1.33 9.98
N LYS A 146 -16.03 -1.02 10.52
CA LYS A 146 -16.16 -0.37 11.83
C LYS A 146 -15.57 -1.22 12.98
N LYS A 147 -15.64 -2.55 12.90
CA LYS A 147 -15.07 -3.46 13.92
C LYS A 147 -13.55 -3.38 14.03
N GLN A 148 -12.86 -2.80 13.05
CA GLN A 148 -11.41 -2.55 13.13
C GLN A 148 -11.08 -1.43 14.13
N PHE A 149 -12.06 -0.63 14.53
CA PHE A 149 -11.93 0.49 15.45
C PHE A 149 -12.58 0.15 16.80
N LYS A 150 -12.03 0.70 17.89
CA LYS A 150 -12.57 0.42 19.23
C LYS A 150 -13.88 1.19 19.47
N THR A 151 -14.03 2.33 18.80
CA THR A 151 -15.20 3.21 18.97
C THR A 151 -15.59 3.87 17.64
N GLU A 152 -16.85 4.25 17.51
CA GLU A 152 -17.36 5.02 16.36
C GLU A 152 -16.57 6.32 16.17
N LYS A 153 -16.18 6.99 17.27
CA LYS A 153 -15.43 8.24 17.22
C LYS A 153 -14.03 8.06 16.63
N GLU A 154 -13.37 6.94 16.91
CA GLU A 154 -12.08 6.60 16.30
C GLU A 154 -12.24 6.37 14.79
N PHE A 155 -13.29 5.65 14.38
CA PHE A 155 -13.64 5.43 12.98
C PHE A 155 -13.92 6.74 12.23
N GLU A 156 -14.78 7.60 12.77
CA GLU A 156 -15.06 8.92 12.18
C GLU A 156 -13.82 9.81 12.11
N SER A 157 -12.94 9.74 13.13
CA SER A 157 -11.67 10.47 13.10
C SER A 157 -10.73 9.93 12.04
N ALA A 158 -10.73 8.62 11.78
CA ALA A 158 -9.91 8.02 10.73
C ALA A 158 -10.40 8.46 9.34
N LEU A 159 -11.71 8.43 9.11
CA LEU A 159 -12.31 8.92 7.86
C LEU A 159 -11.96 10.39 7.58
N LYS A 160 -12.08 11.26 8.60
CA LYS A 160 -11.69 12.66 8.45
C LYS A 160 -10.21 12.83 8.14
N LYS A 161 -9.33 12.04 8.78
CA LYS A 161 -7.88 12.07 8.51
C LYS A 161 -7.55 11.60 7.10
N SER A 162 -8.33 10.68 6.55
CA SER A 162 -8.19 10.24 5.16
C SER A 162 -8.96 11.13 4.16
N GLY A 163 -9.52 12.27 4.59
CA GLY A 163 -10.25 13.17 3.70
C GLY A 163 -11.57 12.61 3.17
N MET A 164 -12.15 11.62 3.84
CA MET A 164 -13.31 10.87 3.37
C MET A 164 -14.54 11.12 4.26
N ASP A 165 -15.71 11.17 3.64
CA ASP A 165 -16.99 11.15 4.36
C ASP A 165 -17.68 9.77 4.26
N MET A 166 -18.75 9.58 5.05
CA MET A 166 -19.46 8.30 5.10
C MET A 166 -20.02 7.90 3.72
N LYS A 167 -20.53 8.87 2.95
CA LYS A 167 -21.14 8.60 1.64
C LYS A 167 -20.10 8.11 0.64
N THR A 168 -18.91 8.70 0.67
CA THR A 168 -17.77 8.30 -0.16
C THR A 168 -17.33 6.89 0.22
N LEU A 169 -17.25 6.58 1.52
CA LEU A 169 -16.93 5.23 1.97
C LEU A 169 -17.97 4.20 1.51
N GLU A 170 -19.27 4.48 1.69
CA GLU A 170 -20.34 3.58 1.23
C GLU A 170 -20.28 3.35 -0.28
N THR A 171 -19.96 4.38 -1.05
CA THR A 171 -19.77 4.28 -2.51
C THR A 171 -18.57 3.39 -2.84
N GLN A 172 -17.44 3.56 -2.15
CA GLN A 172 -16.27 2.71 -2.34
C GLN A 172 -16.52 1.25 -1.97
N ILE A 173 -17.26 1.01 -0.88
CA ILE A 173 -17.69 -0.33 -0.48
C ILE A 173 -18.58 -0.96 -1.56
N ALA A 174 -19.54 -0.19 -2.10
CA ALA A 174 -20.42 -0.67 -3.16
C ALA A 174 -19.66 -1.04 -4.43
N ASP A 175 -18.71 -0.19 -4.85
CA ASP A 175 -17.86 -0.46 -6.02
C ASP A 175 -16.92 -1.65 -5.78
N ASP A 176 -16.36 -1.80 -4.58
CA ASP A 176 -15.52 -2.97 -4.22
C ASP A 176 -16.32 -4.28 -4.24
N ILE A 177 -17.53 -4.30 -3.66
CA ILE A 177 -18.42 -5.48 -3.70
C ILE A 177 -18.74 -5.83 -5.16
N LYS A 178 -19.13 -4.84 -5.96
CA LYS A 178 -19.45 -5.02 -7.39
C LYS A 178 -18.25 -5.59 -8.15
N PHE A 179 -17.07 -5.01 -7.93
CA PHE A 179 -15.84 -5.45 -8.55
C PHE A 179 -15.50 -6.90 -8.17
N ARG A 180 -15.56 -7.24 -6.87
CA ARG A 180 -15.32 -8.62 -6.39
C ARG A 180 -16.27 -9.62 -7.03
N GLN A 181 -17.56 -9.31 -7.07
CA GLN A 181 -18.56 -10.17 -7.72
C GLN A 181 -18.27 -10.38 -9.21
N TYR A 182 -17.87 -9.32 -9.91
CA TYR A 182 -17.49 -9.40 -11.32
C TYR A 182 -16.25 -10.28 -11.52
N VAL A 183 -15.18 -10.06 -10.75
CA VAL A 183 -13.94 -10.85 -10.85
C VAL A 183 -14.21 -12.32 -10.54
N GLU A 184 -14.96 -12.62 -9.48
CA GLU A 184 -15.27 -14.00 -9.08
C GLU A 184 -16.02 -14.78 -10.17
N LYS A 185 -16.99 -14.14 -10.83
CA LYS A 185 -17.86 -14.83 -11.79
C LYS A 185 -17.36 -14.79 -13.23
N GLU A 186 -16.73 -13.68 -13.64
CA GLU A 186 -16.31 -13.47 -15.04
C GLU A 186 -14.83 -13.77 -15.25
N ILE A 187 -14.02 -13.74 -14.19
CA ILE A 187 -12.57 -13.92 -14.24
C ILE A 187 -12.12 -15.00 -13.24
N PRO A 188 -12.61 -16.24 -13.38
CA PRO A 188 -12.16 -17.33 -12.51
C PRO A 188 -10.68 -17.63 -12.77
N ALA A 189 -9.94 -17.86 -11.68
CA ALA A 189 -8.58 -18.41 -11.74
C ALA A 189 -8.59 -19.72 -12.55
N ASP A 190 -7.60 -19.88 -13.43
CA ASP A 190 -7.36 -21.19 -14.04
C ASP A 190 -6.88 -22.19 -13.01
N LYS A 191 -7.13 -23.47 -13.29
CA LYS A 191 -6.57 -24.54 -12.48
C LYS A 191 -5.05 -24.46 -12.48
N VAL A 192 -4.47 -24.63 -11.31
CA VAL A 192 -3.02 -24.76 -11.13
C VAL A 192 -2.65 -26.22 -11.34
N THR A 193 -1.62 -26.47 -12.16
CA THR A 193 -1.13 -27.82 -12.41
C THR A 193 -0.04 -28.20 -11.42
N ASP A 194 0.15 -29.50 -11.18
CA ASP A 194 1.25 -29.99 -10.33
C ASP A 194 2.62 -29.57 -10.88
N GLU A 195 2.77 -29.44 -12.21
CA GLU A 195 4.00 -28.95 -12.84
C GLU A 195 4.30 -27.49 -12.48
N GLU A 196 3.28 -26.64 -12.45
CA GLU A 196 3.44 -25.23 -12.06
C GLU A 196 3.80 -25.11 -10.58
N ILE A 197 3.19 -25.93 -9.72
CA ILE A 197 3.51 -26.01 -8.30
C ILE A 197 4.96 -26.44 -8.10
N GLN A 198 5.38 -27.51 -8.78
CA GLN A 198 6.76 -28.00 -8.70
C GLN A 198 7.74 -26.93 -9.15
N LYS A 199 7.47 -26.27 -10.28
CA LYS A 199 8.32 -25.20 -10.80
C LYS A 199 8.44 -24.02 -9.83
N ALA A 200 7.32 -23.58 -9.25
CA ALA A 200 7.32 -22.49 -8.27
C ALA A 200 8.09 -22.87 -7.00
N TYR A 201 7.94 -24.12 -6.53
CA TYR A 201 8.70 -24.65 -5.41
C TYR A 201 10.21 -24.72 -5.70
N ASP A 202 10.59 -25.19 -6.89
CA ASP A 202 12.00 -25.27 -7.29
C ASP A 202 12.65 -23.88 -7.30
N GLN A 203 11.93 -22.86 -7.79
CA GLN A 203 12.38 -21.47 -7.75
C GLN A 203 12.54 -20.95 -6.32
N TYR A 204 11.56 -21.22 -5.46
CA TYR A 204 11.61 -20.86 -4.04
C TYR A 204 12.77 -21.55 -3.31
N ALA A 205 12.96 -22.85 -3.56
CA ALA A 205 14.05 -23.63 -2.99
C ALA A 205 15.42 -23.13 -3.44
N GLU A 206 15.55 -22.75 -4.71
CA GLU A 206 16.79 -22.17 -5.23
C GLU A 206 17.09 -20.82 -4.57
N GLN A 207 16.09 -19.96 -4.39
CA GLN A 207 16.25 -18.71 -3.66
C GLN A 207 16.69 -18.94 -2.20
N GLY A 208 16.09 -19.92 -1.52
CA GLY A 208 16.50 -20.31 -0.17
C GLY A 208 17.95 -20.75 -0.08
N LYS A 209 18.43 -21.55 -1.06
CA LYS A 209 19.86 -21.94 -1.13
C LYS A 209 20.79 -20.74 -1.29
N THR A 210 20.43 -19.76 -2.13
CA THR A 210 21.28 -18.57 -2.35
C THR A 210 21.36 -17.66 -1.13
N THR A 211 20.30 -17.63 -0.32
CA THR A 211 20.19 -16.80 0.89
C THR A 211 20.58 -17.53 2.17
N GLY A 212 20.89 -18.83 2.09
CA GLY A 212 21.21 -19.68 3.24
C GLY A 212 20.02 -19.95 4.16
N GLN A 213 18.79 -19.73 3.69
CA GLN A 213 17.57 -20.00 4.45
C GLN A 213 17.16 -21.47 4.33
N GLU A 214 16.65 -22.03 5.43
CA GLU A 214 16.06 -23.37 5.42
C GLU A 214 14.79 -23.38 4.57
N VAL A 215 14.68 -24.36 3.68
CA VAL A 215 13.57 -24.50 2.74
C VAL A 215 12.62 -25.59 3.26
N PRO A 216 11.38 -25.26 3.65
CA PRO A 216 10.36 -26.24 4.01
C PRO A 216 10.09 -27.23 2.89
N LYS A 217 9.54 -28.41 3.21
CA LYS A 217 9.20 -29.41 2.20
C LYS A 217 8.02 -28.95 1.34
N LEU A 218 7.97 -29.40 0.08
CA LEU A 218 6.89 -29.08 -0.85
C LEU A 218 5.51 -29.36 -0.25
N GLU A 219 5.33 -30.47 0.45
CA GLU A 219 4.02 -30.82 1.03
C GLU A 219 3.51 -29.81 2.06
N GLU A 220 4.42 -29.12 2.76
CA GLU A 220 4.10 -28.12 3.78
C GLU A 220 3.68 -26.79 3.14
N VAL A 221 4.27 -26.44 2.00
CA VAL A 221 4.05 -25.16 1.31
C VAL A 221 3.14 -25.28 0.08
N LYS A 222 2.80 -26.51 -0.36
CA LYS A 222 1.96 -26.75 -1.54
C LYS A 222 0.65 -25.94 -1.52
N PRO A 223 -0.12 -25.87 -0.42
CA PRO A 223 -1.34 -25.06 -0.38
C PRO A 223 -1.08 -23.56 -0.58
N GLN A 224 0.04 -23.04 -0.04
CA GLN A 224 0.42 -21.64 -0.19
C GLN A 224 0.89 -21.32 -1.61
N ILE A 225 1.67 -22.22 -2.21
CA ILE A 225 2.12 -22.12 -3.60
C ILE A 225 0.92 -22.17 -4.54
N GLU A 226 0.00 -23.12 -4.33
CA GLU A 226 -1.22 -23.23 -5.13
C GLU A 226 -2.06 -21.96 -5.04
N GLN A 227 -2.30 -21.44 -3.83
CA GLN A 227 -3.03 -20.19 -3.63
C GLN A 227 -2.33 -19.01 -4.31
N SER A 228 -1.00 -18.90 -4.19
CA SER A 228 -0.22 -17.82 -4.82
C SER A 228 -0.29 -17.89 -6.34
N LEU A 229 -0.19 -19.09 -6.93
CA LEU A 229 -0.33 -19.30 -8.37
C LEU A 229 -1.75 -19.02 -8.86
N GLN A 230 -2.78 -19.41 -8.11
CA GLN A 230 -4.17 -19.07 -8.43
C GLN A 230 -4.38 -17.55 -8.48
N GLN A 231 -3.86 -16.83 -7.47
CA GLN A 231 -3.91 -15.37 -7.43
C GLN A 231 -3.16 -14.76 -8.60
N GLN A 232 -1.94 -15.23 -8.90
CA GLN A 232 -1.15 -14.73 -10.03
C GLN A 232 -1.92 -14.90 -11.36
N LYS A 233 -2.46 -16.09 -11.62
CA LYS A 233 -3.23 -16.37 -12.84
C LYS A 233 -4.49 -15.51 -12.94
N GLN A 234 -5.19 -15.29 -11.84
CA GLN A 234 -6.35 -14.40 -11.82
C GLN A 234 -5.95 -12.95 -12.14
N GLN A 235 -4.83 -12.48 -11.58
CA GLN A 235 -4.32 -11.13 -11.86
C GLN A 235 -3.86 -10.97 -13.32
N GLU A 236 -3.24 -11.99 -13.90
CA GLU A 236 -2.88 -12.00 -15.34
C GLU A 236 -4.12 -11.90 -16.23
N LYS A 237 -5.17 -12.68 -15.93
CA LYS A 237 -6.45 -12.57 -16.66
C LYS A 237 -7.12 -11.22 -16.46
N LEU A 238 -7.08 -10.67 -15.25
CA LEU A 238 -7.62 -9.34 -14.97
C LEU A 238 -6.90 -8.27 -15.79
N ALA A 239 -5.56 -8.34 -15.86
CA ALA A 239 -4.76 -7.44 -16.68
C ALA A 239 -5.11 -7.57 -18.17
N GLN A 240 -5.25 -8.81 -18.69
CA GLN A 240 -5.69 -9.04 -20.06
C GLN A 240 -7.08 -8.47 -20.34
N GLN A 241 -8.01 -8.62 -19.38
CA GLN A 241 -9.36 -8.06 -19.48
C GLN A 241 -9.31 -6.53 -19.53
N VAL A 242 -8.49 -5.89 -18.70
CA VAL A 242 -8.29 -4.43 -18.72
C VAL A 242 -7.75 -3.98 -20.07
N GLU A 243 -6.73 -4.67 -20.61
CA GLU A 243 -6.17 -4.34 -21.92
C GLU A 243 -7.19 -4.50 -23.05
N GLU A 244 -8.06 -5.52 -22.99
CA GLU A 244 -9.13 -5.69 -23.96
C GLU A 244 -10.20 -4.60 -23.85
N LEU A 245 -10.58 -4.22 -22.63
CA LEU A 245 -11.51 -3.12 -22.39
C LEU A 245 -10.93 -1.78 -22.88
N LYS A 246 -9.63 -1.54 -22.66
CA LYS A 246 -8.93 -0.33 -23.12
C LYS A 246 -8.98 -0.16 -24.65
N LYS A 247 -8.85 -1.25 -25.43
CA LYS A 247 -8.91 -1.18 -26.91
C LYS A 247 -10.23 -0.63 -27.44
N ASN A 248 -11.31 -0.83 -26.68
CA ASN A 248 -12.67 -0.44 -27.07
C ASN A 248 -13.15 0.82 -26.33
N ALA A 249 -12.32 1.40 -25.47
CA ALA A 249 -12.67 2.53 -24.64
C ALA A 249 -12.14 3.86 -25.21
N LYS A 250 -12.90 4.93 -24.96
CA LYS A 250 -12.43 6.30 -25.19
C LYS A 250 -11.75 6.81 -23.93
N ILE A 251 -10.43 7.00 -23.96
CA ILE A 251 -9.66 7.44 -22.79
C ILE A 251 -8.99 8.78 -23.11
N GLU A 252 -9.27 9.80 -22.31
CA GLU A 252 -8.65 11.12 -22.42
C GLU A 252 -7.98 11.50 -21.10
N ILE A 253 -6.65 11.55 -21.07
CA ILE A 253 -5.88 12.01 -19.90
C ILE A 253 -5.76 13.54 -19.93
N LYS A 254 -5.94 14.21 -18.79
CA LYS A 254 -6.06 15.68 -18.68
C LYS A 254 -4.99 16.34 -17.78
N ILE A 255 -4.02 15.58 -17.28
CA ILE A 255 -2.96 16.07 -16.36
C ILE A 255 -1.55 15.72 -16.81
#